data_AF-A0A4V3D288-F1
#
_entry.id   AF-A0A4V3D288-F1
#
_cell.length_a   1.000
_cell.length_b   1.000
_cell.length_c   1.000
_cell.angle_alpha   90.00
_cell.angle_beta   90.00
_cell.angle_gamma   90.00
#
_symmetry.space_group_name_H-M   'P 1'
#
loop_
_entity.id
_entity.type
_entity.pdbx_description
1 polymer ?
#
loop_
_entity_poly.entity_id
_entity_poly.type
_entity_poly.pdbx_seq_one_letter_code
_entity_poly.pdbx_strand_id
1 'polypeptide(L)'
;MRERIEELLQKYWAGESSLAEEKELKESLAQVEGFETEKSFFGVLKDFKAQMPEKLKTPGGKPKSKTIRLQWLSWAASLALIISSVWVWRDYEEKKEQEQAYQEVMEALAMIQTNLAKGQEQMKPLNDLKYLKTTNQLFTQGQ
;
A
#
# COMPACT_ATOMS: atom_id res chain seq x y z
N MET A 1 54.75 21.31 40.16
CA MET A 1 53.44 20.64 40.03
C MET A 1 52.55 21.33 39.00
N ARG A 2 52.40 22.67 39.02
CA ARG A 2 51.66 23.42 37.99
C ARG A 2 52.28 23.33 36.58
N GLU A 3 53.61 23.44 36.47
CA GLU A 3 54.33 23.31 35.19
C GLU A 3 54.11 21.95 34.50
N ARG A 4 53.96 20.88 35.28
CA ARG A 4 53.65 19.54 34.75
C ARG A 4 52.24 19.46 34.19
N ILE A 5 51.27 20.12 34.84
CA ILE A 5 49.89 20.20 34.35
C ILE A 5 49.84 20.97 33.03
N GLU A 6 50.57 22.08 32.93
CA GLU A 6 50.65 22.88 31.70
C GLU A 6 51.30 22.11 30.55
N GLU A 7 52.39 21.37 30.80
CA GLU A 7 53.00 20.49 29.79
C GLU A 7 52.03 19.40 29.31
N LEU A 8 51.35 18.73 30.24
CA LEU A 8 50.35 17.70 29.92
C LEU A 8 49.16 18.28 29.15
N LEU A 9 48.71 19.47 29.52
CA LEU A 9 47.63 20.18 28.85
C LEU A 9 48.03 20.58 27.43
N GLN A 10 49.25 21.08 27.24
CA GLN A 10 49.79 21.41 25.92
C GLN A 10 49.87 20.17 25.00
N LYS A 11 50.36 19.04 25.53
CA LYS A 11 50.36 17.76 24.80
C LYS A 11 48.96 17.27 24.46
N TYR A 12 48.01 17.42 25.40
CA TYR A 12 46.61 17.07 25.18
C TYR A 12 45.99 17.90 24.06
N TRP A 13 46.20 19.23 24.07
CA TRP A 13 45.74 20.11 22.99
C TRP A 13 46.42 19.84 21.65
N ALA A 14 47.68 19.40 21.67
CA ALA A 14 48.41 18.97 20.48
C ALA A 14 47.98 17.57 19.97
N GLY A 15 47.20 16.80 20.76
CA GLY A 15 46.77 15.44 20.43
C GLY A 15 47.88 14.39 20.57
N GLU A 16 48.94 14.69 21.31
CA GLU A 16 50.12 13.83 21.49
C GLU A 16 50.13 13.13 22.88
N SER A 17 49.08 13.30 23.69
CA SER A 17 48.97 12.68 25.02
C SER A 17 48.66 11.18 24.95
N SER A 18 49.24 10.41 25.87
CA SER A 18 48.85 9.01 26.10
C SER A 18 47.72 8.87 27.13
N LEU A 19 47.03 7.72 27.13
CA LEU A 19 45.94 7.44 28.09
C LEU A 19 46.39 7.52 29.56
N ALA A 20 47.65 7.17 29.85
CA ALA A 20 48.22 7.27 31.19
C ALA A 20 48.42 8.73 31.62
N GLU A 21 48.92 9.56 30.70
CA GLU A 21 49.13 11.01 30.90
C GLU A 21 47.79 11.75 31.09
N GLU A 22 46.74 11.38 30.36
CA GLU A 22 45.41 11.98 30.52
C GLU A 22 44.77 11.67 31.88
N LYS A 23 44.99 10.45 32.39
CA LYS A 23 44.55 10.06 33.73
C LYS A 23 45.29 10.85 34.81
N GLU A 24 46.61 10.98 34.67
CA GLU A 24 47.46 11.80 35.56
C GLU A 24 47.01 13.27 35.53
N LEU A 25 46.73 13.82 34.34
CA LEU A 25 46.23 15.18 34.15
C LEU A 25 44.91 15.40 34.90
N LYS A 26 43.95 14.47 34.77
CA LYS A 26 42.65 14.57 35.43
C LYS A 26 42.74 14.50 36.95
N GLU A 27 43.57 13.62 37.50
CA GLU A 27 43.78 13.52 38.95
C GLU A 27 44.52 14.75 39.50
N SER A 28 45.53 15.24 38.77
CA SER A 28 46.30 16.43 39.16
C SER A 28 45.44 17.69 39.13
N LEU A 29 44.59 17.84 38.10
CA LEU A 29 43.61 18.93 38.02
C LEU A 29 42.59 18.90 39.17
N ALA A 30 42.26 17.73 39.72
CA ALA A 30 41.35 17.64 40.86
C ALA A 30 41.98 18.09 42.18
N GLN A 31 43.31 18.02 42.31
CA GLN A 31 44.04 18.32 43.55
C GLN A 31 44.58 19.76 43.61
N VAL A 32 44.88 20.38 42.47
CA VAL A 32 45.48 21.72 42.41
C VAL A 32 44.40 22.81 42.43
N GLU A 33 44.62 23.90 43.18
CA GLU A 33 43.80 25.13 43.12
C GLU A 33 44.15 25.98 41.89
N GLY A 34 43.14 26.48 41.15
CA GLY A 34 43.29 27.16 39.85
C GLY A 34 42.71 26.37 38.67
N PHE A 35 43.01 26.78 37.43
CA PHE A 35 42.61 26.10 36.18
C PHE A 35 41.09 25.86 36.05
N GLU A 36 40.27 26.86 36.37
CA GLU A 36 38.80 26.73 36.41
C GLU A 36 38.22 26.36 35.03
N THR A 37 38.77 26.92 33.95
CA THR A 37 38.35 26.64 32.58
C THR A 37 38.63 25.19 32.19
N GLU A 38 39.83 24.69 32.44
CA GLU A 38 40.22 23.32 32.15
C GLU A 38 39.48 22.32 33.05
N LYS A 39 39.31 22.62 34.35
CA LYS A 39 38.50 21.78 35.24
C LYS A 39 37.04 21.68 34.80
N SER A 40 36.49 22.76 34.26
CA SER A 40 35.15 22.78 33.67
C SER A 40 35.11 21.90 32.41
N PHE A 41 36.09 22.04 31.52
CA PHE A 41 36.22 21.24 30.29
C PHE A 41 36.31 19.73 30.57
N PHE A 42 37.13 19.33 31.54
CA PHE A 42 37.30 17.92 31.92
C PHE A 42 36.21 17.39 32.87
N GLY A 43 35.22 18.22 33.24
CA GLY A 43 34.14 17.85 34.16
C GLY A 43 34.64 17.47 35.56
N VAL A 44 35.77 18.02 35.98
CA VAL A 44 36.40 17.75 37.29
C VAL A 44 35.72 18.54 38.41
N LEU A 45 35.04 19.64 38.07
CA LEU A 45 34.25 20.43 39.01
C LEU A 45 33.07 19.62 39.54
N LYS A 46 33.02 19.39 40.86
CA LYS A 46 31.93 18.66 41.53
C LYS A 46 30.56 19.31 41.30
N ASP A 47 30.54 20.63 41.12
CA ASP A 47 29.32 21.42 40.93
C ASP A 47 28.64 21.24 39.56
N PHE A 48 29.35 20.67 38.56
CA PHE A 48 28.74 20.41 37.24
C PHE A 48 27.68 19.30 37.31
N LYS A 49 27.82 18.34 38.24
CA LYS A 49 26.78 17.33 38.50
C LYS A 49 25.54 17.92 39.18
N ALA A 50 25.69 18.98 39.95
CA ALA A 50 24.58 19.63 40.66
C ALA A 50 23.74 20.54 39.74
N GLN A 51 24.30 20.96 38.60
CA GLN A 51 23.63 21.80 37.61
C GLN A 51 23.06 21.02 36.42
N MET A 52 22.99 19.69 36.49
CA MET A 52 22.16 18.94 35.55
C MET A 52 20.70 19.31 35.83
N PRO A 53 19.97 19.98 34.93
CA PRO A 53 18.56 20.20 35.14
C PRO A 53 17.90 18.82 35.23
N GLU A 54 17.28 18.54 36.38
CA GLU A 54 16.48 17.34 36.68
C GLU A 54 15.35 17.10 35.64
N LYS A 55 15.16 18.03 34.69
CA LYS A 55 14.04 18.11 33.76
C LYS A 55 14.48 18.53 32.37
N LEU A 56 15.45 17.84 31.77
CA LEU A 56 15.49 17.76 30.31
C LEU A 56 14.30 16.88 29.86
N LYS A 57 13.11 17.49 29.76
CA LYS A 57 11.99 16.90 29.04
C LYS A 57 12.39 16.84 27.57
N THR A 58 13.06 15.78 27.16
CA THR A 58 13.21 15.46 25.74
C THR A 58 11.81 15.32 25.15
N PRO A 59 11.41 16.09 24.11
CA PRO A 59 10.25 15.73 23.30
C PRO A 59 10.64 14.52 22.43
N GLY A 60 10.82 13.37 23.08
CA GLY A 60 11.37 12.14 22.48
C GLY A 60 10.61 10.88 22.90
N GLY A 61 9.46 11.04 23.56
CA GLY A 61 8.53 9.94 23.73
C GLY A 61 7.83 9.71 22.40
N LYS A 62 8.29 8.73 21.60
CA LYS A 62 7.57 8.20 20.44
C LYS A 62 6.07 8.13 20.80
N PRO A 63 5.14 8.63 19.96
CA PRO A 63 3.72 8.55 20.29
C PRO A 63 3.44 7.10 20.66
N LYS A 64 2.82 6.86 21.82
CA LYS A 64 2.44 5.51 22.23
C LYS A 64 1.57 4.96 21.12
N SER A 65 2.18 4.19 20.22
CA SER A 65 1.49 3.55 19.12
C SER A 65 0.38 2.75 19.79
N LYS A 66 -0.87 3.06 19.46
CA LYS A 66 -2.01 2.26 19.91
C LYS A 66 -1.70 0.84 19.46
N THR A 67 -1.32 -0.02 20.40
CA THR A 67 -1.05 -1.42 20.12
C THR A 67 -2.39 -2.05 19.81
N ILE A 68 -2.80 -1.99 18.55
CA ILE A 68 -3.93 -2.78 18.08
C ILE A 68 -3.54 -4.22 18.37
N ARG A 69 -4.41 -4.95 19.08
CA ARG A 69 -4.16 -6.35 19.41
C ARG A 69 -4.13 -7.13 18.09
N LEU A 70 -2.93 -7.46 17.60
CA LEU A 70 -2.72 -8.20 16.34
C LEU A 70 -3.56 -9.48 16.25
N GLN A 71 -3.89 -10.09 17.40
CA GLN A 71 -4.79 -11.24 17.51
C GLN A 71 -6.19 -10.95 16.95
N TRP A 72 -6.75 -9.77 17.18
CA TRP A 72 -8.05 -9.36 16.63
C TRP A 72 -7.98 -9.13 15.12
N LEU A 73 -6.83 -8.67 14.63
CA LEU A 73 -6.60 -8.48 13.19
C LEU A 73 -6.53 -9.83 12.46
N SER A 74 -5.90 -10.84 13.06
CA SER A 74 -5.82 -12.20 12.51
C SER A 74 -7.22 -12.82 12.35
N TRP A 75 -8.07 -12.69 13.37
CA TRP A 75 -9.45 -13.18 13.29
C TRP A 75 -10.29 -12.42 12.26
N ALA A 76 -10.15 -11.10 12.21
CA ALA A 76 -10.85 -10.28 11.22
C ALA A 76 -10.44 -10.62 9.78
N ALA A 77 -9.14 -10.88 9.54
CA ALA A 77 -8.65 -11.26 8.21
C ALA A 77 -9.25 -12.59 7.74
N SER A 78 -9.28 -13.62 8.60
CA SER A 78 -9.89 -14.92 8.26
C SER A 78 -11.38 -14.80 7.95
N LEU A 79 -12.12 -14.02 8.75
CA LEU A 79 -13.55 -13.78 8.49
C LEU A 79 -13.77 -12.99 7.20
N ALA A 80 -12.95 -11.97 6.93
CA ALA A 80 -13.03 -11.19 5.71
C ALA A 80 -12.78 -12.05 4.46
N LEU A 81 -11.81 -12.97 4.51
CA LEU A 81 -11.56 -13.92 3.42
C LEU A 81 -12.77 -14.82 3.16
N ILE A 82 -13.38 -15.39 4.21
CA ILE A 82 -14.57 -16.23 4.07
C ILE A 82 -15.73 -15.44 3.44
N ILE A 83 -16.02 -14.24 3.96
CA ILE A 83 -17.10 -13.39 3.45
C ILE A 83 -16.82 -13.01 1.99
N SER A 84 -15.59 -12.60 1.67
CA SER A 84 -15.22 -12.25 0.29
C SER A 84 -15.36 -13.44 -0.66
N SER A 85 -14.99 -14.64 -0.23
CA SER A 85 -15.11 -15.86 -1.03
C SER A 85 -16.56 -16.19 -1.35
N VAL A 86 -17.47 -16.05 -0.38
CA VAL A 86 -18.91 -16.27 -0.62
C VAL A 86 -19.47 -15.23 -1.58
N TRP A 87 -19.05 -13.96 -1.44
CA TRP A 87 -19.52 -12.88 -2.30
C TRP A 87 -19.08 -13.08 -3.75
N VAL A 88 -17.81 -13.41 -3.97
CA VAL A 88 -17.26 -13.71 -5.31
C VAL A 88 -17.93 -14.94 -5.93
N TRP A 89 -18.16 -15.99 -5.14
CA TRP A 89 -18.81 -17.20 -5.66
C TRP A 89 -20.26 -16.90 -6.11
N ARG A 90 -21.02 -16.14 -5.32
CA ARG A 90 -22.39 -15.75 -5.73
C ARG A 90 -22.42 -14.92 -7.01
N ASP A 91 -21.52 -13.94 -7.15
CA ASP A 91 -21.42 -13.14 -8.39
C ASP A 91 -21.05 -14.00 -9.60
N TYR A 92 -20.16 -14.98 -9.41
CA TYR A 92 -19.77 -15.91 -10.47
C TYR A 92 -20.93 -16.82 -10.90
N GLU A 93 -21.71 -17.34 -9.93
CA GLU A 93 -22.86 -18.20 -10.22
C GLU A 93 -23.95 -17.42 -10.99
N GLU A 94 -24.24 -16.18 -10.56
CA GLU A 94 -25.24 -15.33 -11.22
C GLU A 94 -24.83 -14.99 -12.66
N LYS A 95 -23.55 -14.67 -12.91
CA LYS A 95 -23.05 -14.44 -14.27
C LYS A 95 -23.16 -15.69 -15.13
N LYS A 96 -22.80 -16.85 -14.59
CA LYS A 96 -22.87 -18.11 -15.31
C LYS A 96 -24.32 -18.47 -15.69
N GLU A 97 -25.28 -18.25 -14.80
CA GLU A 97 -26.71 -18.43 -15.10
C GLU A 97 -27.20 -17.47 -16.18
N GLN A 98 -26.77 -16.19 -16.13
CA GLN A 98 -27.10 -15.21 -17.17
C GLN A 98 -26.53 -15.59 -18.54
N GLU A 99 -25.29 -16.07 -18.59
CA GLU A 99 -24.66 -16.55 -19.84
C GLU A 99 -25.42 -17.74 -20.43
N GLN A 100 -25.85 -18.69 -19.59
CA GLN A 100 -26.65 -19.84 -20.04
C GLN A 100 -28.01 -19.40 -20.59
N ALA A 101 -28.73 -18.54 -19.88
CA ALA A 101 -30.01 -18.01 -20.35
C ALA A 101 -29.85 -17.21 -21.67
N TYR A 102 -28.77 -16.44 -21.80
CA TYR A 102 -28.45 -15.73 -23.03
C TYR A 102 -28.20 -16.68 -24.20
N GLN A 103 -27.44 -17.75 -23.98
CA GLN A 103 -27.19 -18.77 -25.01
C GLN A 103 -28.49 -19.45 -25.47
N GLU A 104 -29.37 -19.83 -24.54
CA GLU A 104 -30.67 -20.43 -24.86
C GLU A 104 -31.54 -19.51 -25.72
N VAL A 105 -31.62 -18.23 -25.37
CA VAL A 105 -32.37 -17.22 -26.14
C VAL A 105 -31.77 -17.06 -27.54
N MET A 106 -30.44 -17.01 -27.66
CA MET A 106 -29.77 -16.88 -28.95
C MET A 106 -29.98 -18.11 -29.84
N GLU A 107 -29.99 -19.31 -29.26
CA GLU A 107 -30.30 -20.54 -29.98
C GLU A 107 -31.75 -20.55 -30.49
N ALA A 108 -32.70 -20.17 -29.64
CA ALA A 108 -34.11 -20.02 -30.02
C ALA A 108 -34.28 -18.99 -31.14
N LEU A 109 -33.59 -17.84 -31.04
CA LEU A 109 -33.59 -16.81 -32.07
C LEU A 109 -32.98 -17.31 -33.39
N ALA A 110 -31.91 -18.11 -33.34
CA ALA A 110 -31.34 -18.72 -34.53
C ALA A 110 -32.32 -19.71 -35.20
N MET A 111 -33.06 -20.50 -34.41
CA MET A 111 -34.13 -21.36 -34.94
C MET A 111 -35.25 -20.54 -35.60
N ILE A 112 -35.67 -19.43 -34.99
CA ILE A 112 -36.66 -18.54 -35.60
C ILE A 112 -36.14 -17.97 -36.92
N GLN A 113 -34.90 -17.47 -36.95
CA GLN A 113 -34.28 -16.92 -38.16
C GLN A 113 -34.20 -17.95 -39.29
N THR A 114 -33.81 -19.19 -38.98
CA THR A 114 -33.73 -20.26 -40.00
C THR A 114 -35.11 -20.65 -40.54
N ASN A 115 -36.14 -20.71 -39.69
CA ASN A 115 -37.50 -20.97 -40.12
C ASN A 115 -38.07 -19.81 -40.95
N LEU A 116 -37.76 -18.56 -40.59
CA LEU A 116 -38.16 -17.38 -41.34
C LEU A 116 -37.50 -17.34 -42.72
N ALA A 117 -36.20 -17.64 -42.81
CA ALA A 117 -35.48 -17.75 -44.08
C ALA A 117 -36.09 -18.82 -45.00
N LYS A 118 -36.39 -20.02 -44.46
CA LYS A 118 -37.10 -21.07 -45.22
C LYS A 118 -38.47 -20.62 -45.69
N GLY A 119 -39.22 -19.91 -44.84
CA GLY A 119 -40.52 -19.34 -45.20
C GLY A 119 -40.43 -18.31 -46.35
N GLN A 120 -39.40 -17.46 -46.33
CA GLN A 120 -39.12 -16.52 -47.41
C GLN A 120 -38.78 -17.22 -48.73
N GLU A 121 -37.98 -18.28 -48.70
CA GLU A 121 -37.68 -19.09 -49.89
C GLU A 121 -38.94 -19.74 -50.48
N GLN A 122 -39.82 -20.29 -49.64
CA GLN A 122 -41.08 -20.90 -50.08
C GLN A 122 -42.09 -19.88 -50.62
N MET A 123 -42.00 -18.62 -50.20
CA MET A 123 -42.82 -17.51 -50.72
C MET A 123 -42.27 -16.95 -52.05
N LYS A 124 -41.03 -17.27 -52.42
CA LYS A 124 -40.39 -16.79 -53.66
C LYS A 124 -41.20 -17.13 -54.92
N PRO A 125 -41.74 -18.35 -55.12
CA PRO A 125 -42.60 -18.67 -56.25
C PRO A 125 -43.93 -17.91 -56.25
N LEU A 126 -44.48 -17.59 -55.08
CA LEU A 126 -45.70 -16.79 -54.97
C LEU A 126 -45.45 -15.32 -55.37
N ASN A 127 -44.23 -14.82 -55.15
CA ASN A 127 -43.82 -13.50 -55.63
C ASN A 127 -43.74 -13.46 -57.17
N ASP A 128 -43.32 -14.56 -57.82
CA ASP A 128 -43.34 -14.69 -59.28
C ASP A 128 -44.78 -14.73 -59.83
N LEU A 129 -45.71 -15.37 -59.09
CA LEU A 129 -47.14 -15.37 -59.44
C LEU A 129 -47.78 -13.97 -59.35
N LYS A 130 -47.23 -13.05 -58.55
CA LYS A 130 -47.68 -11.64 -58.51
C LYS A 130 -47.58 -10.98 -59.88
N TYR A 131 -46.59 -11.36 -60.69
CA TYR A 131 -46.40 -10.86 -62.06
C TYR A 131 -47.23 -11.63 -63.10
N LEU A 132 -47.70 -12.84 -62.76
CA LEU A 132 -48.54 -13.67 -63.64
C LEU A 132 -50.04 -13.37 -63.51
N LYS A 133 -50.47 -12.50 -62.57
CA LYS A 133 -51.85 -11.98 -62.49
C LYS A 133 -52.26 -11.05 -63.65
N THR A 134 -51.61 -11.15 -64.80
CA THR A 134 -52.09 -10.62 -66.09
C THR A 134 -53.11 -11.57 -66.75
N THR A 135 -53.89 -12.31 -65.96
CA THR A 135 -55.10 -13.06 -66.41
C THR A 135 -56.27 -12.10 -66.70
N ASN A 136 -56.01 -10.98 -67.37
CA ASN A 136 -57.04 -10.15 -67.99
C ASN A 136 -56.74 -9.90 -69.49
N GLN A 137 -55.67 -10.49 -70.03
CA GLN A 137 -55.31 -10.33 -71.45
C GLN A 137 -55.75 -11.50 -72.35
N LEU A 138 -56.27 -12.60 -71.79
CA LEU A 138 -56.70 -13.78 -72.57
C LEU A 138 -58.22 -13.87 -72.80
N PHE A 139 -59.03 -12.95 -72.24
CA PHE A 139 -60.50 -12.97 -72.35
C PHE A 139 -61.10 -11.74 -73.05
N THR A 140 -60.29 -10.80 -73.56
CA THR A 140 -60.77 -9.58 -74.23
C THR A 140 -60.60 -9.58 -75.76
N GLN A 141 -60.00 -10.62 -76.35
CA GLN A 141 -60.00 -10.84 -77.80
C GLN A 141 -61.07 -11.88 -78.17
N GLY A 142 -62.31 -11.43 -78.26
CA GLY A 142 -63.46 -12.26 -78.60
C GLY A 142 -64.74 -11.43 -78.63
N GLN A 143 -64.73 -10.35 -79.40
CA GLN A 143 -65.89 -9.65 -79.93
C GLN A 143 -65.75 -9.66 -81.44
#